data_AF-A0AA96JFP1-F1
#
_entry.id   AF-A0AA96JFP1-F1
#
_cell.length_a   1.000
_cell.length_b   1.000
_cell.length_c   1.000
_cell.angle_alpha   90.00
_cell.angle_beta   90.00
_cell.angle_gamma   90.00
#
_symmetry.space_group_name_H-M   'P 1'
#
loop_
_entity.id
_entity.type
_entity.pdbx_description
1 polymer ?
#
loop_
_entity_poly.entity_id
_entity_poly.type
_entity_poly.pdbx_seq_one_letter_code
_entity_poly.pdbx_strand_id
1 'polypeptide(L)'
;MSRLTALTGLRTAAVAALAAALCAALVPAQAATTSLPMTVANDSGRSEQTYIYVTARNQSTGEQGYVGSDGQWHAFELPSSVPAGQPNPAAPDFAIAGPTDGSSTTLDLPSSLAGGRIYISFGEKLSFYLSPGGLVEPAAWNESDPNHDILFDWAEFTRNGTGIFINTTMVDMSSVPLSLSVTDSSGDTTTEGTLVSGGREQIFAEIEALGGDWANLIQTRESDGLPLRVLAPIHGMETESAFSSTFFDSYIDDVYDYYASHTLTVAMDMGTYTGTVNGDSFTFTDSSGVTIGSLTRPTTAEVFGCSGALQPGGQPNQTAILAVGARVCAAFHRGTLSTPSRVASDTQPTYDASSFYQTASSDLYSKVMHDASADGRAYGFAFDDVAELSPSIDVSDPVSATLTLSPFTGSGDGDDGGSTGGGDGSDGSSPGAVVNAVNDKCLDVAAASSANGTAVQLYDCNGTVAQQWTFEDGQLKAMGKCLDAAEWGTSDGTPLQIWDCNPGQSNQTWVRFNGGYLNPASGRCVDDPGSSTENGARIQLWACNGTDAQKWTTPGGTL
;
A
#
# COMPACT_ATOMS: atom_id res chain seq x y z
N MET A 1 16.65 -85.69 26.71
CA MET A 1 17.78 -86.10 27.61
C MET A 1 19.05 -85.69 26.87
N SER A 2 19.94 -84.79 27.25
CA SER A 2 20.35 -84.10 28.48
C SER A 2 20.91 -82.72 28.02
N ARG A 3 20.63 -81.57 28.66
CA ARG A 3 21.36 -80.98 29.83
C ARG A 3 22.87 -80.80 29.54
N LEU A 4 23.58 -79.71 29.84
CA LEU A 4 23.41 -78.54 30.72
C LEU A 4 24.61 -77.57 30.49
N THR A 5 24.38 -76.25 30.59
CA THR A 5 25.14 -75.19 31.32
C THR A 5 26.69 -75.09 31.28
N ALA A 6 27.25 -73.90 30.97
CA ALA A 6 27.79 -72.94 31.97
C ALA A 6 28.60 -71.74 31.40
N LEU A 7 28.13 -70.56 31.81
CA LEU A 7 28.69 -69.22 32.08
C LEU A 7 30.11 -68.74 31.70
N THR A 8 30.10 -67.44 31.34
CA THR A 8 30.96 -66.28 31.70
C THR A 8 32.22 -65.92 30.89
N GLY A 9 32.29 -64.64 30.49
CA GLY A 9 33.53 -63.97 30.10
C GLY A 9 33.32 -62.65 29.35
N LEU A 10 33.37 -61.53 30.07
CA LEU A 10 33.29 -60.15 29.59
C LEU A 10 34.52 -59.74 28.75
N ARG A 11 34.34 -58.85 27.75
CA ARG A 11 35.21 -57.74 27.28
C ARG A 11 35.18 -57.59 25.75
N THR A 12 34.39 -56.66 25.24
CA THR A 12 34.53 -56.09 23.89
C THR A 12 35.43 -54.87 23.95
N ALA A 13 36.54 -54.92 23.22
CA ALA A 13 37.38 -53.77 22.91
C ALA A 13 37.08 -53.33 21.47
N ALA A 14 36.77 -52.06 21.27
CA ALA A 14 36.85 -51.41 19.97
C ALA A 14 37.38 -49.98 20.18
N VAL A 15 38.61 -49.77 19.72
CA VAL A 15 39.34 -48.49 19.61
C VAL A 15 39.06 -47.99 18.19
N ALA A 16 38.22 -46.95 18.03
CA ALA A 16 38.57 -45.54 17.84
C ALA A 16 39.23 -45.19 16.48
N ALA A 17 38.53 -44.35 15.71
CA ALA A 17 39.13 -43.38 14.80
C ALA A 17 38.27 -42.12 14.77
N LEU A 18 38.94 -40.97 14.90
CA LEU A 18 38.47 -39.62 15.18
C LEU A 18 37.45 -39.04 14.18
N ALA A 19 36.44 -38.35 14.71
CA ALA A 19 35.84 -37.18 14.07
C ALA A 19 35.98 -36.00 15.05
N ALA A 20 36.69 -34.96 14.62
CA ALA A 20 36.89 -33.73 15.38
C ALA A 20 35.60 -32.90 15.38
N ALA A 21 35.24 -32.39 16.56
CA ALA A 21 34.10 -31.52 16.77
C ALA A 21 34.34 -30.12 16.16
N LEU A 22 33.42 -29.67 15.30
CA LEU A 22 33.05 -28.26 15.22
C LEU A 22 31.76 -28.10 16.02
N CYS A 23 31.85 -27.47 17.18
CA CYS A 23 30.66 -26.94 17.87
C CYS A 23 30.16 -25.75 17.05
N ALA A 24 29.21 -25.99 16.15
CA ALA A 24 28.25 -24.94 15.81
C ALA A 24 27.42 -24.71 17.08
N ALA A 25 27.54 -23.52 17.69
CA ALA A 25 26.55 -23.10 18.66
C ALA A 25 25.20 -23.13 17.94
N LEU A 26 24.34 -24.07 18.32
CA LEU A 26 22.94 -24.02 17.98
C LEU A 26 22.44 -22.71 18.59
N VAL A 27 22.27 -21.68 17.76
CA VAL A 27 21.33 -20.60 18.08
C VAL A 27 20.01 -21.34 18.31
N PRO A 28 19.41 -21.28 19.51
CA PRO A 28 18.11 -21.90 19.68
C PRO A 28 17.18 -21.24 18.66
N ALA A 29 16.50 -22.06 17.85
CA ALA A 29 15.39 -21.58 17.05
C ALA A 29 14.49 -20.79 18.00
N GLN A 30 14.40 -19.47 17.81
CA GLN A 30 13.50 -18.62 18.56
C GLN A 30 12.11 -19.23 18.38
N ALA A 31 11.48 -19.62 19.49
CA ALA A 31 10.06 -19.96 19.44
C ALA A 31 9.34 -18.76 18.83
N ALA A 32 8.56 -18.97 17.77
CA ALA A 32 7.69 -17.95 17.21
C ALA A 32 6.96 -17.26 18.37
N THR A 33 7.25 -15.98 18.58
CA THR A 33 6.76 -15.27 19.76
C THR A 33 5.24 -15.22 19.68
N THR A 34 4.57 -15.57 20.77
CA THR A 34 3.10 -15.56 20.87
C THR A 34 2.51 -14.15 20.69
N SER A 35 3.35 -13.12 20.75
CA SER A 35 3.07 -11.72 20.45
C SER A 35 4.08 -11.17 19.43
N LEU A 36 3.67 -10.16 18.68
CA LEU A 36 4.53 -9.36 17.80
C LEU A 36 4.79 -8.00 18.48
N PRO A 37 6.04 -7.62 18.74
CA PRO A 37 6.37 -6.27 19.19
C PRO A 37 5.90 -5.23 18.17
N MET A 38 5.01 -4.34 18.60
CA MET A 38 4.48 -3.21 17.84
C MET A 38 4.93 -1.91 18.50
N THR A 39 5.88 -1.23 17.87
CA THR A 39 6.40 0.05 18.35
C THR A 39 5.58 1.18 17.75
N VAL A 40 5.16 2.13 18.58
CA VAL A 40 4.71 3.44 18.13
C VAL A 40 5.86 4.41 18.35
N ALA A 41 6.40 4.98 17.28
CA ALA A 41 7.44 6.01 17.31
C ALA A 41 6.82 7.37 17.01
N ASN A 42 7.18 8.41 17.78
CA ASN A 42 6.64 9.74 17.59
C ASN A 42 7.74 10.71 17.17
N ASP A 43 7.75 11.05 15.89
CA ASP A 43 8.59 12.06 15.26
C ASP A 43 7.73 13.20 14.72
N SER A 44 6.56 13.43 15.31
CA SER A 44 5.55 14.33 14.77
C SER A 44 5.94 15.81 14.86
N GLY A 45 6.91 16.15 15.70
CA GLY A 45 7.25 17.52 16.06
C GLY A 45 6.21 18.18 16.96
N ARG A 46 5.24 17.43 17.49
CA ARG A 46 4.14 17.92 18.33
C ARG A 46 4.40 17.64 19.81
N SER A 47 4.13 18.62 20.67
CA SER A 47 4.42 18.55 22.11
C SER A 47 3.33 17.85 22.94
N GLU A 48 2.16 17.62 22.36
CA GLU A 48 1.01 17.05 23.02
C GLU A 48 1.25 15.60 23.47
N GLN A 49 0.63 15.20 24.58
CA GLN A 49 0.58 13.80 24.98
C GLN A 49 -0.14 13.00 23.89
N THR A 50 0.42 11.87 23.48
CA THR A 50 -0.25 10.94 22.57
C THR A 50 -0.96 9.82 23.34
N TYR A 51 -2.05 9.29 22.79
CA TYR A 51 -2.74 8.12 23.33
C TYR A 51 -2.90 7.06 22.24
N ILE A 52 -2.56 5.82 22.58
CA ILE A 52 -2.64 4.65 21.70
C ILE A 52 -3.83 3.80 22.10
N TYR A 53 -4.55 3.26 21.12
CA TYR A 53 -5.63 2.31 21.32
C TYR A 53 -5.49 1.17 20.32
N VAL A 54 -5.63 -0.07 20.77
CA VAL A 54 -5.63 -1.24 19.89
C VAL A 54 -6.95 -1.96 20.05
N THR A 55 -7.77 -1.97 19.00
CA THR A 55 -9.04 -2.70 18.94
C THR A 55 -8.95 -3.78 17.88
N ALA A 56 -9.67 -4.89 18.05
CA ALA A 56 -9.75 -5.94 17.03
C ALA A 56 -10.92 -6.90 17.28
N ARG A 57 -10.99 -7.96 16.46
CA ARG A 57 -11.71 -9.19 16.78
C ARG A 57 -10.73 -10.32 17.05
N ASN A 58 -10.94 -11.06 18.13
CA ASN A 58 -10.21 -12.30 18.38
C ASN A 58 -10.67 -13.37 17.38
N GLN A 59 -9.76 -13.92 16.58
CA GLN A 59 -10.13 -14.87 15.53
C GLN A 59 -10.55 -16.25 16.08
N SER A 60 -10.10 -16.58 17.29
CA SER A 60 -10.41 -17.86 17.93
C SER A 60 -11.77 -17.85 18.63
N THR A 61 -12.17 -16.73 19.23
CA THR A 61 -13.44 -16.61 19.95
C THR A 61 -14.53 -15.88 19.16
N GLY A 62 -14.14 -15.06 18.18
CA GLY A 62 -15.05 -14.17 17.44
C GLY A 62 -15.43 -12.89 18.20
N GLU A 63 -14.97 -12.72 19.45
CA GLU A 63 -15.27 -11.57 20.29
C GLU A 63 -14.53 -10.31 19.83
N GLN A 64 -15.19 -9.15 19.91
CA GLN A 64 -14.51 -7.86 19.76
C GLN A 64 -13.89 -7.45 21.10
N GLY A 65 -12.78 -6.74 21.05
CA GLY A 65 -12.04 -6.37 22.25
C GLY A 65 -10.90 -5.41 21.96
N TYR A 66 -10.04 -5.24 22.96
CA TYR A 66 -8.91 -4.34 22.92
C TYR A 66 -7.67 -4.95 23.56
N VAL A 67 -6.50 -4.41 23.24
CA VAL A 67 -5.26 -4.65 24.00
C VAL A 67 -5.13 -3.57 25.07
N GLY A 68 -5.03 -3.98 26.33
CA GLY A 68 -4.90 -3.07 27.46
C GLY A 68 -3.47 -2.57 27.68
N SER A 69 -3.31 -1.61 28.59
CA SER A 69 -1.98 -1.14 29.03
C SER A 69 -1.15 -2.21 29.75
N ASP A 70 -1.77 -3.32 30.14
CA ASP A 70 -1.11 -4.53 30.63
C ASP A 70 -0.58 -5.44 29.51
N GLY A 71 -0.75 -5.03 28.24
CA GLY A 71 -0.36 -5.80 27.06
C GLY A 71 -1.22 -7.04 26.83
N GLN A 72 -2.35 -7.19 27.52
CA GLN A 72 -3.23 -8.35 27.40
C GLN A 72 -4.48 -8.04 26.57
N TRP A 73 -5.06 -9.10 26.00
CA TRP A 73 -6.35 -9.03 25.31
C TRP A 73 -7.51 -8.99 26.32
N HIS A 74 -8.44 -8.06 26.10
CA HIS A 74 -9.68 -7.92 26.87
C HIS A 74 -10.88 -7.87 25.93
N ALA A 75 -11.85 -8.77 26.13
CA ALA A 75 -13.10 -8.74 25.37
C ALA A 75 -14.01 -7.60 25.86
N PHE A 76 -14.74 -6.97 24.95
CA PHE A 76 -15.78 -6.00 25.33
C PHE A 76 -16.99 -6.71 25.92
N GLU A 77 -17.54 -6.15 27.01
CA GLU A 77 -18.84 -6.54 27.53
C GLU A 77 -19.95 -5.84 26.74
N LEU A 78 -20.37 -6.43 25.61
CA LEU A 78 -21.36 -5.83 24.73
C LEU A 78 -22.77 -5.81 25.38
N PRO A 79 -23.52 -4.70 25.26
CA PRO A 79 -24.89 -4.65 25.75
C PRO A 79 -25.80 -5.56 24.90
N SER A 80 -26.73 -6.28 25.53
CA SER A 80 -27.70 -7.11 24.80
C SER A 80 -28.72 -6.29 23.99
N SER A 81 -28.95 -5.05 24.39
CA SER A 81 -29.78 -4.07 23.69
C SER A 81 -29.45 -2.65 24.16
N VAL A 82 -29.73 -1.66 23.31
CA VAL A 82 -29.71 -0.24 23.68
C VAL A 82 -31.14 0.29 23.52
N PRO A 83 -31.79 0.81 24.59
CA PRO A 83 -33.15 1.32 24.49
C PRO A 83 -33.26 2.43 23.45
N ALA A 84 -34.36 2.45 22.69
CA ALA A 84 -34.59 3.47 21.67
C ALA A 84 -34.50 4.89 22.26
N GLY A 85 -33.73 5.76 21.62
CA GLY A 85 -33.51 7.14 22.06
C GLY A 85 -32.50 7.32 23.19
N GLN A 86 -31.84 6.24 23.66
CA GLN A 86 -30.69 6.34 24.56
C GLN A 86 -29.38 6.28 23.76
N PRO A 87 -28.33 7.00 24.18
CA PRO A 87 -27.02 6.86 23.59
C PRO A 87 -26.46 5.46 23.88
N ASN A 88 -25.56 5.00 23.00
CA ASN A 88 -24.78 3.80 23.27
C ASN A 88 -23.98 3.97 24.57
N PRO A 89 -23.85 2.94 25.42
CA PRO A 89 -22.97 2.99 26.58
C PRO A 89 -21.51 3.22 26.16
N ALA A 90 -20.77 3.99 26.97
CA ALA A 90 -19.34 4.17 26.77
C ALA A 90 -18.59 2.84 26.95
N ALA A 91 -17.57 2.62 26.11
CA ALA A 91 -16.59 1.58 26.31
C ALA A 91 -15.72 1.89 27.56
N PRO A 92 -15.05 0.88 28.17
CA PRO A 92 -14.05 1.16 29.20
C PRO A 92 -12.95 2.09 28.67
N ASP A 93 -12.26 2.81 29.55
CA ASP A 93 -11.05 3.56 29.16
C ASP A 93 -9.89 2.58 28.95
N PHE A 94 -9.57 2.31 27.69
CA PHE A 94 -8.47 1.45 27.27
C PHE A 94 -7.33 2.24 26.60
N ALA A 95 -7.26 3.56 26.82
CA ALA A 95 -6.15 4.36 26.31
C ALA A 95 -4.83 3.93 26.95
N ILE A 96 -3.83 3.67 26.12
CA ILE A 96 -2.45 3.44 26.52
C ILE A 96 -1.70 4.76 26.34
N ALA A 97 -0.91 5.17 27.33
CA ALA A 97 -0.07 6.36 27.19
C ALA A 97 0.93 6.14 26.05
N GLY A 98 0.89 7.01 25.04
CA GLY A 98 1.80 6.96 23.91
C GLY A 98 3.09 7.74 24.15
N PRO A 99 4.03 7.67 23.19
CA PRO A 99 5.31 8.36 23.25
C PRO A 99 5.17 9.88 23.12
N THR A 100 6.03 10.61 23.83
CA THR A 100 6.30 12.03 23.54
C THR A 100 7.12 12.14 22.25
N ASP A 101 7.18 13.33 21.66
CA ASP A 101 8.04 13.62 20.50
C ASP A 101 9.50 13.19 20.75
N GLY A 102 10.12 12.59 19.74
CA GLY A 102 11.46 12.00 19.78
C GLY A 102 11.58 10.71 20.60
N SER A 103 10.47 10.05 20.95
CA SER A 103 10.47 8.80 21.74
C SER A 103 9.57 7.74 21.14
N SER A 104 9.60 6.52 21.72
CA SER A 104 8.76 5.42 21.29
C SER A 104 8.17 4.64 22.46
N THR A 105 7.06 3.95 22.20
CA THR A 105 6.40 3.01 23.12
C THR A 105 6.14 1.71 22.40
N THR A 106 6.54 0.58 22.97
CA THR A 106 6.32 -0.75 22.37
C THR A 106 5.24 -1.50 23.12
N LEU A 107 4.30 -2.06 22.34
CA LEU A 107 3.20 -2.90 22.76
C LEU A 107 3.38 -4.31 22.21
N ASP A 108 2.78 -5.30 22.84
CA ASP A 108 2.72 -6.66 22.32
C ASP A 108 1.39 -6.87 21.58
N LEU A 109 1.43 -7.15 20.28
CA LEU A 109 0.25 -7.53 19.50
C LEU A 109 0.02 -9.05 19.55
N PRO A 110 -1.12 -9.52 20.11
CA PRO A 110 -1.47 -10.93 20.11
C PRO A 110 -1.54 -11.54 18.70
N SER A 111 -1.27 -12.84 18.60
CA SER A 111 -1.17 -13.57 17.32
C SER A 111 -2.50 -13.90 16.63
N SER A 112 -3.66 -13.63 17.22
CA SER A 112 -4.97 -14.10 16.71
C SER A 112 -5.99 -12.99 16.67
N LEU A 113 -5.66 -11.88 16.01
CA LEU A 113 -6.48 -10.68 15.90
C LEU A 113 -6.79 -10.38 14.43
N ALA A 114 -8.03 -10.07 14.08
CA ALA A 114 -8.43 -9.67 12.73
C ALA A 114 -9.31 -8.43 12.75
N GLY A 115 -9.27 -7.67 11.65
CA GLY A 115 -10.00 -6.41 11.52
C GLY A 115 -9.64 -5.45 12.65
N GLY A 116 -8.36 -5.36 12.98
CA GLY A 116 -7.87 -4.54 14.07
C GLY A 116 -7.52 -3.13 13.62
N ARG A 117 -7.58 -2.19 14.56
CA ARG A 117 -7.14 -0.80 14.38
C ARG A 117 -6.19 -0.41 15.50
N ILE A 118 -5.17 0.36 15.13
CA ILE A 118 -4.25 1.01 16.06
C ILE A 118 -4.50 2.51 15.93
N TYR A 119 -5.36 3.05 16.80
CA TYR A 119 -5.65 4.49 16.82
C TYR A 119 -4.58 5.24 17.60
N ILE A 120 -4.28 6.45 17.14
CA ILE A 120 -3.42 7.41 17.80
C ILE A 120 -4.14 8.75 17.87
N SER A 121 -4.15 9.37 19.05
CA SER A 121 -4.70 10.73 19.24
C SER A 121 -3.72 11.63 19.98
N PHE A 122 -3.83 12.94 19.74
CA PHE A 122 -2.99 13.98 20.33
C PHE A 122 -3.78 14.85 21.30
N GLY A 123 -3.23 15.07 22.50
CA GLY A 123 -3.73 15.98 23.52
C GLY A 123 -4.93 15.45 24.31
N GLU A 124 -5.90 14.87 23.63
CA GLU A 124 -7.15 14.37 24.22
C GLU A 124 -7.37 12.88 23.91
N LYS A 125 -8.02 12.18 24.84
CA LYS A 125 -8.38 10.77 24.66
C LYS A 125 -9.60 10.64 23.75
N LEU A 126 -9.57 9.67 22.85
CA LEU A 126 -10.74 9.23 22.10
C LEU A 126 -11.82 8.62 23.02
N SER A 127 -13.08 8.88 22.65
CA SER A 127 -14.28 8.33 23.25
C SER A 127 -14.85 7.23 22.36
N PHE A 128 -14.95 6.02 22.91
CA PHE A 128 -15.52 4.85 22.24
C PHE A 128 -16.83 4.42 22.91
N TYR A 129 -17.73 3.83 22.13
CA TYR A 129 -19.02 3.35 22.62
C TYR A 129 -19.29 1.91 22.20
N LEU A 130 -20.22 1.24 22.87
CA LEU A 130 -20.59 -0.15 22.58
C LEU A 130 -22.04 -0.24 22.16
N SER A 131 -22.30 -0.97 21.09
CA SER A 131 -23.63 -1.37 20.64
C SER A 131 -23.78 -2.90 20.77
N PRO A 132 -24.99 -3.46 20.62
CA PRO A 132 -25.16 -4.91 20.54
C PRO A 132 -24.40 -5.54 19.37
N GLY A 133 -24.06 -4.76 18.34
CA GLY A 133 -23.28 -5.20 17.19
C GLY A 133 -21.76 -5.18 17.41
N GLY A 134 -21.28 -4.51 18.46
CA GLY A 134 -19.84 -4.35 18.70
C GLY A 134 -19.43 -2.94 19.12
N LEU A 135 -18.13 -2.68 19.00
CA LEU A 135 -17.56 -1.35 19.13
C LEU A 135 -18.21 -0.41 18.10
N VAL A 136 -18.56 0.79 18.53
CA VAL A 136 -18.92 1.90 17.67
C VAL A 136 -17.64 2.67 17.42
N GLU A 137 -17.14 2.59 16.19
CA GLU A 137 -15.93 3.29 15.76
C GLU A 137 -16.19 4.82 15.73
N PRO A 138 -15.15 5.66 15.94
CA PRO A 138 -15.27 7.10 15.80
C PRO A 138 -15.74 7.50 14.40
N ALA A 139 -16.74 8.38 14.32
CA ALA A 139 -17.26 8.93 13.07
C ALA A 139 -17.09 10.46 13.09
N ALA A 140 -15.85 10.93 13.20
CA ALA A 140 -15.51 12.33 13.45
C ALA A 140 -15.95 13.31 12.35
N TRP A 141 -16.39 12.81 11.19
CA TRP A 141 -17.08 13.62 10.19
C TRP A 141 -18.43 14.16 10.71
N ASN A 142 -19.13 13.44 11.58
CA ASN A 142 -20.35 13.93 12.23
C ASN A 142 -19.99 14.95 13.32
N GLU A 143 -20.52 16.17 13.22
CA GLU A 143 -20.29 17.25 14.21
C GLU A 143 -20.72 16.87 15.64
N SER A 144 -21.67 15.95 15.77
CA SER A 144 -22.12 15.46 17.08
C SER A 144 -21.25 14.33 17.65
N ASP A 145 -20.28 13.82 16.89
CA ASP A 145 -19.35 12.80 17.39
C ASP A 145 -18.41 13.43 18.44
N PRO A 146 -18.24 12.81 19.61
CA PRO A 146 -17.38 13.36 20.67
C PRO A 146 -15.90 13.43 20.30
N ASN A 147 -15.49 12.78 19.20
CA ASN A 147 -14.14 12.80 18.67
C ASN A 147 -13.96 13.85 17.55
N HIS A 148 -15.00 14.62 17.19
CA HIS A 148 -14.97 15.59 16.10
C HIS A 148 -13.79 16.57 16.19
N ASP A 149 -13.54 17.13 17.38
CA ASP A 149 -12.47 18.10 17.64
C ASP A 149 -11.12 17.50 18.06
N ILE A 150 -10.98 16.16 18.03
CA ILE A 150 -9.74 15.49 18.45
C ILE A 150 -8.84 15.24 17.23
N LEU A 151 -7.56 15.59 17.31
CA LEU A 151 -6.58 15.21 16.29
C LEU A 151 -6.21 13.73 16.49
N PHE A 152 -6.64 12.88 15.56
CA PHE A 152 -6.36 11.44 15.60
C PHE A 152 -6.31 10.83 14.20
N ASP A 153 -5.77 9.62 14.11
CA ASP A 153 -5.77 8.76 12.93
C ASP A 153 -5.58 7.29 13.34
N TRP A 154 -5.55 6.34 12.40
CA TRP A 154 -5.31 4.93 12.69
C TRP A 154 -4.57 4.17 11.58
N ALA A 155 -3.92 3.07 11.98
CA ALA A 155 -3.49 2.00 11.09
C ALA A 155 -4.41 0.79 11.23
N GLU A 156 -4.60 0.02 10.16
CA GLU A 156 -5.42 -1.19 10.15
C GLU A 156 -4.54 -2.43 10.09
N PHE A 157 -4.93 -3.53 10.75
CA PHE A 157 -4.14 -4.75 10.76
C PHE A 157 -4.95 -6.04 10.91
N THR A 158 -4.33 -7.14 10.50
CA THR A 158 -4.72 -8.51 10.85
C THR A 158 -3.48 -9.33 11.20
N ARG A 159 -3.50 -9.98 12.37
CA ARG A 159 -2.50 -10.94 12.86
C ARG A 159 -3.09 -12.35 12.82
N ASN A 160 -2.61 -13.18 11.88
CA ASN A 160 -3.13 -14.51 11.60
C ASN A 160 -2.13 -15.63 11.97
N GLY A 161 -1.92 -15.84 13.27
CA GLY A 161 -0.91 -16.75 13.77
C GLY A 161 0.47 -16.10 13.68
N THR A 162 1.26 -16.50 12.69
CA THR A 162 2.62 -15.96 12.53
C THR A 162 2.64 -14.68 11.74
N GLY A 163 1.78 -14.50 10.72
CA GLY A 163 1.83 -13.37 9.80
C GLY A 163 1.18 -12.08 10.31
N ILE A 164 1.43 -11.00 9.59
CA ILE A 164 0.74 -9.72 9.73
C ILE A 164 0.43 -9.13 8.36
N PHE A 165 -0.82 -8.68 8.20
CA PHE A 165 -1.21 -7.71 7.19
C PHE A 165 -1.45 -6.38 7.91
N ILE A 166 -0.84 -5.28 7.46
CA ILE A 166 -0.97 -3.96 8.10
C ILE A 166 -0.88 -2.85 7.06
N ASN A 167 -1.68 -1.79 7.22
CA ASN A 167 -1.71 -0.67 6.29
C ASN A 167 -2.02 0.65 6.99
N THR A 168 -1.51 1.76 6.44
CA THR A 168 -2.11 3.07 6.68
C THR A 168 -3.34 3.21 5.80
N THR A 169 -4.26 4.11 6.13
CA THR A 169 -5.47 4.29 5.36
C THR A 169 -5.89 5.75 5.33
N MET A 170 -6.46 6.16 4.19
CA MET A 170 -7.06 7.48 3.99
C MET A 170 -8.49 7.34 3.43
N VAL A 171 -9.08 6.14 3.55
CA VAL A 171 -10.41 5.80 2.99
C VAL A 171 -11.52 6.62 3.63
N ASP A 172 -11.38 6.93 4.92
CA ASP A 172 -12.34 7.75 5.66
C ASP A 172 -11.85 9.20 5.80
N MET A 173 -10.55 9.39 6.08
CA MET A 173 -9.94 10.71 6.25
C MET A 173 -8.41 10.65 6.15
N SER A 174 -7.79 11.77 5.82
CA SER A 174 -6.35 12.00 5.99
C SER A 174 -6.12 13.02 7.10
N SER A 175 -5.40 12.63 8.16
CA SER A 175 -5.29 13.43 9.38
C SER A 175 -3.86 13.49 9.92
N VAL A 176 -3.37 12.42 10.55
CA VAL A 176 -2.01 12.32 11.09
C VAL A 176 -1.14 11.66 10.02
N PRO A 177 0.05 12.19 9.70
CA PRO A 177 0.92 11.56 8.71
C PRO A 177 1.55 10.32 9.36
N LEU A 178 1.07 9.14 8.97
CA LEU A 178 1.49 7.85 9.52
C LEU A 178 2.36 7.12 8.50
N SER A 179 3.37 6.39 8.97
CA SER A 179 4.05 5.36 8.17
C SER A 179 4.21 4.07 8.95
N LEU A 180 4.34 2.95 8.24
CA LEU A 180 4.48 1.63 8.84
C LEU A 180 5.75 0.96 8.35
N SER A 181 6.44 0.27 9.26
CA SER A 181 7.55 -0.61 8.93
C SER A 181 7.34 -1.97 9.57
N VAL A 182 7.61 -3.06 8.84
CA VAL A 182 7.61 -4.43 9.37
C VAL A 182 8.93 -5.08 9.02
N THR A 183 9.59 -5.63 10.04
CA THR A 183 10.83 -6.42 9.88
C THR A 183 10.49 -7.91 9.98
N ASP A 184 11.01 -8.70 9.06
CA ASP A 184 10.81 -10.16 9.02
C ASP A 184 11.91 -10.93 9.77
N SER A 185 11.83 -12.26 9.76
CA SER A 185 12.80 -13.10 10.47
C SER A 185 14.20 -13.16 9.85
N SER A 186 14.34 -12.71 8.60
CA SER A 186 15.62 -12.55 7.90
C SER A 186 16.31 -11.24 8.28
N GLY A 187 15.54 -10.27 8.79
CA GLY A 187 16.00 -8.94 9.16
C GLY A 187 15.65 -7.87 8.12
N ASP A 188 14.94 -8.24 7.05
CA ASP A 188 14.54 -7.33 5.99
C ASP A 188 13.35 -6.50 6.46
N THR A 189 13.33 -5.20 6.11
CA THR A 189 12.30 -4.26 6.59
C THR A 189 11.55 -3.63 5.43
N THR A 190 10.26 -3.92 5.31
CA THR A 190 9.36 -3.25 4.38
C THR A 190 8.78 -2.02 5.05
N THR A 191 8.74 -0.88 4.35
CA THR A 191 8.14 0.37 4.83
C THR A 191 7.15 0.91 3.81
N GLU A 192 5.96 1.30 4.25
CA GLU A 192 4.86 1.79 3.41
C GLU A 192 4.15 2.99 4.08
N GLY A 193 3.41 3.77 3.28
CA GLY A 193 2.60 4.89 3.76
C GLY A 193 3.37 6.17 4.09
N THR A 194 4.67 6.21 3.79
CA THR A 194 5.49 7.41 4.01
C THR A 194 5.05 8.53 3.08
N LEU A 195 4.71 9.69 3.64
CA LEU A 195 4.48 10.91 2.85
C LEU A 195 5.80 11.57 2.46
N VAL A 196 5.78 12.39 1.40
CA VAL A 196 6.89 13.29 1.06
C VAL A 196 7.13 14.30 2.20
N SER A 197 8.28 14.96 2.20
CA SER A 197 8.55 16.02 3.18
C SER A 197 7.51 17.13 3.06
N GLY A 198 6.81 17.41 4.15
CA GLY A 198 5.68 18.35 4.15
C GLY A 198 4.41 17.84 3.45
N GLY A 199 4.32 16.53 3.20
CA GLY A 199 3.20 15.93 2.46
C GLY A 199 1.84 16.15 3.12
N ARG A 200 1.79 16.25 4.46
CA ARG A 200 0.56 16.64 5.16
C ARG A 200 0.12 18.05 4.77
N GLU A 201 1.02 19.05 4.79
CA GLU A 201 0.64 20.40 4.40
C GLU A 201 0.29 20.48 2.91
N GLN A 202 0.99 19.72 2.07
CA GLN A 202 0.67 19.58 0.65
C GLN A 202 -0.76 19.09 0.46
N ILE A 203 -1.17 18.02 1.15
CA ILE A 203 -2.54 17.49 1.09
C ILE A 203 -3.58 18.58 1.39
N PHE A 204 -3.43 19.29 2.50
CA PHE A 204 -4.38 20.34 2.87
C PHE A 204 -4.39 21.48 1.85
N ALA A 205 -3.21 21.92 1.40
CA ALA A 205 -3.08 23.03 0.46
C ALA A 205 -3.65 22.69 -0.93
N GLU A 206 -3.42 21.48 -1.43
CA GLU A 206 -3.93 21.03 -2.72
C GLU A 206 -5.45 20.83 -2.70
N ILE A 207 -5.99 20.23 -1.64
CA ILE A 207 -7.44 20.10 -1.47
C ILE A 207 -8.12 21.47 -1.37
N GLU A 208 -7.53 22.42 -0.62
CA GLU A 208 -8.03 23.80 -0.56
C GLU A 208 -7.99 24.46 -1.95
N ALA A 209 -6.91 24.23 -2.71
CA ALA A 209 -6.73 24.79 -4.05
C ALA A 209 -7.70 24.23 -5.10
N LEU A 210 -8.19 22.99 -4.94
CA LEU A 210 -9.26 22.43 -5.78
C LEU A 210 -10.56 23.26 -5.66
N GLY A 211 -10.81 23.87 -4.51
CA GLY A 211 -11.98 24.71 -4.25
C GLY A 211 -13.31 23.94 -4.28
N GLY A 212 -14.42 24.69 -4.13
CA GLY A 212 -15.77 24.11 -4.17
C GLY A 212 -15.96 23.00 -3.13
N ASP A 213 -16.64 21.93 -3.54
CA ASP A 213 -16.92 20.76 -2.70
C ASP A 213 -15.66 20.12 -2.12
N TRP A 214 -14.53 20.14 -2.84
CA TRP A 214 -13.26 19.56 -2.36
C TRP A 214 -12.72 20.33 -1.15
N ALA A 215 -12.71 21.66 -1.21
CA ALA A 215 -12.23 22.49 -0.10
C ALA A 215 -13.13 22.35 1.15
N ASN A 216 -14.41 22.04 0.98
CA ASN A 216 -15.33 21.79 2.10
C ASN A 216 -15.05 20.47 2.84
N LEU A 217 -14.20 19.58 2.30
CA LEU A 217 -13.77 18.36 2.97
C LEU A 217 -12.76 18.63 4.10
N ILE A 218 -12.18 19.83 4.17
CA ILE A 218 -11.23 20.21 5.21
C ILE A 218 -11.99 20.51 6.51
N GLN A 219 -11.67 19.76 7.56
CA GLN A 219 -12.17 20.04 8.91
C GLN A 219 -11.09 20.70 9.77
N THR A 220 -11.46 21.82 10.37
CA THR A 220 -10.64 22.58 11.31
C THR A 220 -11.30 22.61 12.67
N ARG A 221 -10.51 22.43 13.73
CA ARG A 221 -11.00 22.54 15.10
C ARG A 221 -11.50 23.96 15.38
N GLU A 222 -12.73 24.10 15.86
CA GLU A 222 -13.34 25.42 16.06
C GLU A 222 -12.61 26.27 17.12
N SER A 223 -12.06 25.61 18.15
CA SER A 223 -11.54 26.29 19.34
C SER A 223 -10.23 27.05 19.09
N ASP A 224 -9.39 26.58 18.17
CA ASP A 224 -8.07 27.14 17.90
C ASP A 224 -7.68 27.21 16.42
N GLY A 225 -8.56 26.75 15.52
CA GLY A 225 -8.31 26.75 14.08
C GLY A 225 -7.30 25.70 13.62
N LEU A 226 -6.96 24.71 14.46
CA LEU A 226 -6.07 23.62 14.07
C LEU A 226 -6.68 22.84 12.89
N PRO A 227 -6.01 22.71 11.73
CA PRO A 227 -6.46 21.79 10.68
C PRO A 227 -6.37 20.36 11.20
N LEU A 228 -7.52 19.71 11.38
CA LEU A 228 -7.61 18.37 11.95
C LEU A 228 -7.38 17.33 10.86
N ARG A 229 -8.20 17.38 9.81
CA ARG A 229 -8.26 16.32 8.78
C ARG A 229 -8.87 16.83 7.47
N VAL A 230 -8.64 16.07 6.41
CA VAL A 230 -9.42 16.12 5.17
C VAL A 230 -10.30 14.87 5.13
N LEU A 231 -11.61 15.05 4.99
CA LEU A 231 -12.57 13.94 4.88
C LEU A 231 -12.51 13.32 3.48
N ALA A 232 -12.68 12.00 3.41
CA ALA A 232 -12.98 11.35 2.13
C ALA A 232 -14.35 11.81 1.61
N PRO A 233 -14.56 11.87 0.26
CA PRO A 233 -15.76 12.44 -0.32
C PRO A 233 -17.07 11.76 0.12
N ILE A 234 -17.02 10.46 0.44
CA ILE A 234 -18.18 9.72 0.97
C ILE A 234 -18.75 10.37 2.24
N HIS A 235 -17.88 10.79 3.16
CA HIS A 235 -18.29 11.46 4.40
C HIS A 235 -18.64 12.94 4.17
N GLY A 236 -18.05 13.57 3.16
CA GLY A 236 -18.49 14.89 2.70
C GLY A 236 -19.96 14.90 2.22
N MET A 237 -20.43 13.80 1.63
CA MET A 237 -21.85 13.66 1.27
C MET A 237 -22.77 13.39 2.48
N GLU A 238 -22.23 12.81 3.55
CA GLU A 238 -22.97 12.54 4.80
C GLU A 238 -23.09 13.79 5.70
N THR A 239 -22.14 14.72 5.59
CA THR A 239 -22.08 15.96 6.35
C THR A 239 -22.76 17.09 5.59
N GLU A 240 -23.94 17.53 6.04
CA GLU A 240 -24.73 18.69 5.56
C GLU A 240 -24.37 19.28 4.16
N SER A 241 -24.35 18.44 3.11
CA SER A 241 -24.02 18.79 1.71
C SER A 241 -22.61 19.33 1.42
N ALA A 242 -21.58 18.96 2.19
CA ALA A 242 -20.20 19.38 1.94
C ALA A 242 -19.66 18.88 0.58
N PHE A 243 -20.16 17.73 0.10
CA PHE A 243 -19.82 17.18 -1.20
C PHE A 243 -21.05 16.77 -2.01
N SER A 244 -21.02 17.01 -3.32
CA SER A 244 -22.14 16.71 -4.22
C SER A 244 -22.45 15.22 -4.31
N SER A 245 -23.71 14.86 -4.03
CA SER A 245 -24.24 13.51 -4.19
C SER A 245 -24.43 13.08 -5.65
N THR A 246 -24.13 13.95 -6.61
CA THR A 246 -24.26 13.69 -8.05
C THR A 246 -22.96 13.94 -8.82
N PHE A 247 -21.81 14.00 -8.12
CA PHE A 247 -20.50 14.30 -8.69
C PHE A 247 -20.14 13.38 -9.87
N PHE A 248 -20.36 12.06 -9.73
CA PHE A 248 -20.03 11.08 -10.76
C PHE A 248 -21.14 10.84 -11.77
N ASP A 249 -22.35 11.36 -11.58
CA ASP A 249 -23.53 10.97 -12.36
C ASP A 249 -23.30 11.11 -13.88
N SER A 250 -22.73 12.23 -14.33
CA SER A 250 -22.42 12.44 -15.75
C SER A 250 -21.37 11.46 -16.27
N TYR A 251 -20.38 11.09 -15.46
CA TYR A 251 -19.34 10.14 -15.87
C TYR A 251 -19.89 8.71 -15.91
N ILE A 252 -20.73 8.35 -14.94
CA ILE A 252 -21.44 7.06 -14.92
C ILE A 252 -22.33 6.92 -16.14
N ASP A 253 -23.09 7.97 -16.49
CA ASP A 253 -23.94 7.99 -17.68
C ASP A 253 -23.14 7.75 -18.96
N ASP A 254 -22.04 8.49 -19.14
CA ASP A 254 -21.16 8.34 -20.29
C ASP A 254 -20.53 6.94 -20.37
N VAL A 255 -20.08 6.37 -19.25
CA VAL A 255 -19.52 5.01 -19.21
C VAL A 255 -20.56 3.97 -19.65
N TYR A 256 -21.79 4.07 -19.13
CA TYR A 256 -22.85 3.13 -19.48
C TYR A 256 -23.29 3.28 -20.94
N ASP A 257 -23.33 4.50 -21.47
CA ASP A 257 -23.62 4.78 -22.87
C ASP A 257 -22.53 4.23 -23.80
N TYR A 258 -21.25 4.39 -23.44
CA TYR A 258 -20.13 3.87 -24.23
C TYR A 258 -20.15 2.34 -24.31
N TYR A 259 -20.22 1.66 -23.15
CA TYR A 259 -20.20 0.19 -23.07
C TYR A 259 -21.53 -0.48 -23.47
N ALA A 260 -22.55 0.29 -23.86
CA ALA A 260 -23.73 -0.27 -24.52
C ALA A 260 -23.42 -0.83 -25.92
N SER A 261 -22.33 -0.37 -26.54
CA SER A 261 -21.86 -0.82 -27.86
C SER A 261 -20.39 -1.26 -27.91
N HIS A 262 -19.68 -1.16 -26.78
CA HIS A 262 -18.29 -1.57 -26.61
C HIS A 262 -18.17 -2.62 -25.50
N THR A 263 -17.11 -3.41 -25.56
CA THR A 263 -16.83 -4.42 -24.54
C THR A 263 -15.77 -3.89 -23.58
N LEU A 264 -16.05 -3.95 -22.28
CA LEU A 264 -15.04 -3.80 -21.25
C LEU A 264 -14.40 -5.16 -20.95
N THR A 265 -13.08 -5.26 -21.02
CA THR A 265 -12.34 -6.42 -20.53
C THR A 265 -11.81 -6.14 -19.13
N VAL A 266 -12.04 -7.06 -18.19
CA VAL A 266 -11.47 -7.03 -16.85
C VAL A 266 -10.56 -8.24 -16.70
N ALA A 267 -9.25 -8.00 -16.61
CA ALA A 267 -8.22 -9.03 -16.52
C ALA A 267 -7.57 -9.01 -15.13
N MET A 268 -7.44 -10.20 -14.54
CA MET A 268 -6.84 -10.43 -13.23
C MET A 268 -6.37 -11.88 -13.12
N ASP A 269 -5.63 -12.22 -12.06
CA ASP A 269 -5.07 -13.57 -11.87
C ASP A 269 -6.11 -14.69 -11.89
N MET A 270 -7.32 -14.42 -11.39
CA MET A 270 -8.41 -15.40 -11.38
C MET A 270 -9.09 -15.60 -12.74
N GLY A 271 -8.81 -14.75 -13.73
CA GLY A 271 -9.33 -14.89 -15.08
C GLY A 271 -9.56 -13.57 -15.82
N THR A 272 -10.04 -13.71 -17.06
CA THR A 272 -10.46 -12.58 -17.89
C THR A 272 -11.98 -12.62 -18.05
N TYR A 273 -12.61 -11.49 -17.78
CA TYR A 273 -14.06 -11.31 -17.88
C TYR A 273 -14.37 -10.19 -18.86
N THR A 274 -15.44 -10.34 -19.63
CA THR A 274 -15.87 -9.33 -20.60
C THR A 274 -17.28 -8.87 -20.29
N GLY A 275 -17.48 -7.56 -20.24
CA GLY A 275 -18.76 -6.94 -19.95
C GLY A 275 -19.30 -6.10 -21.10
N THR A 276 -20.62 -6.06 -21.23
CA THR A 276 -21.36 -5.10 -22.08
C THR A 276 -22.59 -4.59 -21.33
N VAL A 277 -22.98 -3.35 -21.57
CA VAL A 277 -24.13 -2.71 -20.94
C VAL A 277 -25.40 -2.95 -21.74
N ASN A 278 -26.51 -3.24 -21.05
CA ASN A 278 -27.86 -3.20 -21.60
C ASN A 278 -28.81 -2.53 -20.59
N GLY A 279 -29.28 -1.34 -20.91
CA GLY A 279 -30.00 -0.49 -19.96
C GLY A 279 -29.11 -0.15 -18.76
N ASP A 280 -29.57 -0.47 -17.55
CA ASP A 280 -28.82 -0.24 -16.32
C ASP A 280 -27.96 -1.44 -15.88
N SER A 281 -27.85 -2.49 -16.71
CA SER A 281 -27.14 -3.72 -16.35
C SER A 281 -25.85 -3.86 -17.14
N PHE A 282 -24.71 -3.81 -16.45
CA PHE A 282 -23.40 -4.14 -16.99
C PHE A 282 -23.10 -5.63 -16.73
N THR A 283 -23.38 -6.48 -17.71
CA THR A 283 -23.33 -7.94 -17.54
C THR A 283 -22.00 -8.50 -17.98
N PHE A 284 -21.36 -9.31 -17.13
CA PHE A 284 -20.05 -9.89 -17.37
C PHE A 284 -20.11 -11.40 -17.61
N THR A 285 -19.28 -11.88 -18.54
CA THR A 285 -19.06 -13.29 -18.84
C THR A 285 -17.59 -13.68 -18.65
N ASP A 286 -17.33 -14.94 -18.32
CA ASP A 286 -15.99 -15.51 -18.40
C ASP A 286 -15.55 -15.81 -19.84
N SER A 287 -14.32 -16.31 -20.02
CA SER A 287 -13.75 -16.65 -21.32
C SER A 287 -14.48 -17.78 -22.08
N SER A 288 -15.36 -18.52 -21.41
CA SER A 288 -16.21 -19.54 -22.04
C SER A 288 -17.58 -19.00 -22.48
N GLY A 289 -17.86 -17.72 -22.18
CA GLY A 289 -19.13 -17.06 -22.47
C GLY A 289 -20.21 -17.30 -21.41
N VAL A 290 -19.86 -17.86 -20.25
CA VAL A 290 -20.81 -18.07 -19.14
C VAL A 290 -20.93 -16.77 -18.33
N THR A 291 -22.16 -16.33 -18.09
CA THR A 291 -22.45 -15.15 -17.27
C THR A 291 -22.04 -15.38 -15.81
N ILE A 292 -21.18 -14.52 -15.29
CA ILE A 292 -20.75 -14.54 -13.87
C ILE A 292 -21.61 -13.65 -12.98
N GLY A 293 -22.25 -12.63 -13.55
CA GLY A 293 -23.10 -11.68 -12.85
C GLY A 293 -23.16 -10.34 -13.57
N SER A 294 -23.83 -9.38 -12.94
CA SER A 294 -23.97 -8.02 -13.46
C SER A 294 -23.77 -6.98 -12.38
N LEU A 295 -23.14 -5.86 -12.75
CA LEU A 295 -23.13 -4.63 -11.96
C LEU A 295 -24.28 -3.75 -12.45
N THR A 296 -25.16 -3.32 -11.56
CA THR A 296 -26.19 -2.34 -11.92
C THR A 296 -25.58 -0.94 -12.03
N ARG A 297 -26.25 0.01 -12.68
CA ARG A 297 -25.81 1.42 -12.72
C ARG A 297 -25.59 1.93 -11.29
N PRO A 298 -24.36 2.33 -10.91
CA PRO A 298 -24.09 2.83 -9.57
C PRO A 298 -24.56 4.27 -9.41
N THR A 299 -24.73 4.70 -8.17
CA THR A 299 -24.82 6.11 -7.76
C THR A 299 -23.44 6.67 -7.42
N THR A 300 -23.31 8.00 -7.34
CA THR A 300 -22.07 8.65 -6.86
C THR A 300 -21.62 8.11 -5.48
N ALA A 301 -22.54 7.87 -4.55
CA ALA A 301 -22.23 7.31 -3.23
C ALA A 301 -21.72 5.86 -3.30
N GLU A 302 -22.27 5.05 -4.21
CA GLU A 302 -21.81 3.67 -4.43
C GLU A 302 -20.44 3.62 -5.12
N VAL A 303 -20.09 4.62 -5.95
CA VAL A 303 -18.73 4.78 -6.47
C VAL A 303 -17.78 5.11 -5.33
N PHE A 304 -17.95 6.25 -4.64
CA PHE A 304 -17.02 6.66 -3.57
C PHE A 304 -16.91 5.64 -2.44
N GLY A 305 -18.00 4.95 -2.09
CA GLY A 305 -18.01 3.91 -1.06
C GLY A 305 -17.67 2.51 -1.60
N CYS A 306 -17.39 2.36 -2.90
CA CYS A 306 -17.21 1.08 -3.59
C CYS A 306 -18.19 -0.03 -3.14
N SER A 307 -19.48 0.30 -3.10
CA SER A 307 -20.50 -0.53 -2.47
C SER A 307 -21.73 -0.72 -3.36
N GLY A 308 -22.76 -1.38 -2.83
CA GLY A 308 -24.07 -1.52 -3.49
C GLY A 308 -23.96 -2.14 -4.89
N ALA A 309 -24.32 -1.37 -5.90
CA ALA A 309 -24.28 -1.74 -7.32
C ALA A 309 -22.89 -2.26 -7.80
N LEU A 310 -21.80 -1.79 -7.20
CA LEU A 310 -20.43 -2.23 -7.51
C LEU A 310 -19.99 -3.46 -6.70
N GLN A 311 -20.71 -3.82 -5.64
CA GLN A 311 -20.47 -5.03 -4.84
C GLN A 311 -21.77 -5.83 -4.66
N PRO A 312 -22.37 -6.33 -5.77
CA PRO A 312 -23.71 -6.90 -5.76
C PRO A 312 -23.78 -8.27 -5.08
N GLY A 313 -24.85 -8.53 -4.34
CA GLY A 313 -25.14 -9.85 -3.77
C GLY A 313 -25.96 -10.76 -4.70
N GLY A 314 -25.91 -12.07 -4.44
CA GLY A 314 -26.81 -13.06 -5.04
C GLY A 314 -26.53 -13.36 -6.53
N GLN A 315 -25.28 -13.18 -6.97
CA GLN A 315 -24.89 -13.34 -8.36
C GLN A 315 -24.46 -14.79 -8.69
N PRO A 316 -24.53 -15.22 -9.97
CA PRO A 316 -24.18 -16.58 -10.40
C PRO A 316 -22.79 -17.05 -9.94
N ASN A 317 -21.78 -16.17 -10.04
CA ASN A 317 -20.44 -16.39 -9.51
C ASN A 317 -20.06 -15.19 -8.63
N GLN A 318 -20.44 -15.28 -7.36
CA GLN A 318 -20.27 -14.21 -6.37
C GLN A 318 -18.81 -13.76 -6.22
N THR A 319 -17.85 -14.69 -6.21
CA THR A 319 -16.43 -14.35 -6.04
C THR A 319 -15.91 -13.55 -7.23
N ALA A 320 -16.19 -14.02 -8.46
CA ALA A 320 -15.70 -13.36 -9.67
C ALA A 320 -16.32 -11.98 -9.87
N ILE A 321 -17.63 -11.83 -9.63
CA ILE A 321 -18.30 -10.54 -9.84
C ILE A 321 -17.90 -9.49 -8.80
N LEU A 322 -17.62 -9.87 -7.54
CA LEU A 322 -17.09 -8.91 -6.55
C LEU A 322 -15.68 -8.46 -6.91
N ALA A 323 -14.85 -9.38 -7.42
CA ALA A 323 -13.53 -9.05 -7.93
C ALA A 323 -13.62 -8.09 -9.14
N VAL A 324 -14.52 -8.36 -10.10
CA VAL A 324 -14.80 -7.44 -11.22
C VAL A 324 -15.30 -6.08 -10.70
N GLY A 325 -16.23 -6.08 -9.74
CA GLY A 325 -16.76 -4.89 -9.10
C GLY A 325 -15.68 -4.00 -8.48
N ALA A 326 -14.69 -4.60 -7.81
CA ALA A 326 -13.56 -3.86 -7.25
C ALA A 326 -12.73 -3.15 -8.32
N ARG A 327 -12.42 -3.83 -9.44
CA ARG A 327 -11.67 -3.24 -10.57
C ARG A 327 -12.46 -2.14 -11.26
N VAL A 328 -13.78 -2.32 -11.42
CA VAL A 328 -14.65 -1.29 -11.99
C VAL A 328 -14.75 -0.08 -11.05
N CYS A 329 -14.83 -0.29 -9.73
CA CYS A 329 -14.80 0.82 -8.77
C CYS A 329 -13.49 1.62 -8.88
N ALA A 330 -12.34 0.94 -8.84
CA ALA A 330 -11.03 1.59 -8.99
C ALA A 330 -10.92 2.37 -10.32
N ALA A 331 -11.48 1.82 -11.40
CA ALA A 331 -11.48 2.49 -12.70
C ALA A 331 -12.39 3.73 -12.73
N PHE A 332 -13.50 3.76 -11.99
CA PHE A 332 -14.30 4.97 -11.80
C PHE A 332 -13.53 6.04 -11.01
N HIS A 333 -12.96 5.68 -9.84
CA HIS A 333 -12.16 6.62 -9.03
C HIS A 333 -11.02 7.23 -9.84
N ARG A 334 -10.27 6.41 -10.56
CA ARG A 334 -9.11 6.84 -11.36
C ARG A 334 -9.49 7.47 -12.71
N GLY A 335 -10.77 7.48 -13.09
CA GLY A 335 -11.23 8.02 -14.36
C GLY A 335 -10.69 7.28 -15.59
N THR A 336 -10.47 5.97 -15.51
CA THR A 336 -9.81 5.19 -16.57
C THR A 336 -10.79 4.43 -17.47
N LEU A 337 -12.08 4.41 -17.15
CA LEU A 337 -13.12 3.87 -18.02
C LEU A 337 -13.36 4.80 -19.21
N SER A 338 -13.53 4.21 -20.40
CA SER A 338 -13.83 4.94 -21.62
C SER A 338 -15.24 5.53 -21.61
N THR A 339 -15.41 6.60 -22.38
CA THR A 339 -16.64 7.37 -22.57
C THR A 339 -16.80 7.70 -24.06
N PRO A 340 -17.96 8.17 -24.54
CA PRO A 340 -18.15 8.54 -25.93
C PRO A 340 -17.24 9.69 -26.38
N SER A 341 -16.85 10.58 -25.44
CA SER A 341 -16.02 11.74 -25.70
C SER A 341 -14.51 11.47 -25.50
N ARG A 342 -14.15 10.39 -24.80
CA ARG A 342 -12.77 10.04 -24.47
C ARG A 342 -12.62 8.51 -24.36
N VAL A 343 -11.88 7.93 -25.30
CA VAL A 343 -11.42 6.54 -25.20
C VAL A 343 -10.23 6.51 -24.24
N ALA A 344 -10.44 5.89 -23.08
CA ALA A 344 -9.42 5.72 -22.05
C ALA A 344 -8.88 4.28 -22.15
N SER A 345 -9.19 3.40 -21.19
CA SER A 345 -8.87 1.97 -21.29
C SER A 345 -10.11 1.09 -21.25
N ASP A 346 -10.28 0.29 -22.30
CA ASP A 346 -11.28 -0.79 -22.38
C ASP A 346 -10.75 -2.11 -21.80
N THR A 347 -9.55 -2.09 -21.20
CA THR A 347 -8.99 -3.20 -20.42
C THR A 347 -8.62 -2.72 -19.02
N GLN A 348 -9.25 -3.31 -18.00
CA GLN A 348 -9.08 -2.93 -16.60
C GLN A 348 -8.55 -4.10 -15.76
N PRO A 349 -7.80 -3.83 -14.68
CA PRO A 349 -7.26 -2.52 -14.36
C PRO A 349 -6.14 -2.14 -15.34
N THR A 350 -6.00 -0.84 -15.63
CA THR A 350 -4.75 -0.32 -16.17
C THR A 350 -3.73 -0.19 -15.03
N TYR A 351 -2.47 -0.53 -15.31
CA TYR A 351 -1.33 -0.37 -14.40
C TYR A 351 -0.48 0.86 -14.74
N ASP A 352 -0.88 1.62 -15.76
CA ASP A 352 -0.22 2.87 -16.14
C ASP A 352 -0.73 3.99 -15.25
N ALA A 353 0.04 4.32 -14.21
CA ALA A 353 -0.29 5.41 -13.28
C ALA A 353 -0.46 6.77 -13.98
N SER A 354 0.19 6.99 -15.14
CA SER A 354 0.03 8.24 -15.90
C SER A 354 -1.36 8.40 -16.53
N SER A 355 -2.13 7.32 -16.60
CA SER A 355 -3.51 7.33 -17.08
C SER A 355 -4.54 7.70 -16.01
N PHE A 356 -4.14 7.73 -14.73
CA PHE A 356 -5.05 7.99 -13.62
C PHE A 356 -5.30 9.48 -13.42
N TYR A 357 -6.51 9.82 -13.00
CA TYR A 357 -6.92 11.16 -12.59
C TYR A 357 -6.70 12.25 -13.64
N GLN A 358 -6.77 11.88 -14.92
CA GLN A 358 -6.56 12.78 -16.07
C GLN A 358 -7.78 13.68 -16.37
N THR A 359 -8.83 13.62 -15.54
CA THR A 359 -10.07 14.37 -15.74
C THR A 359 -10.59 14.95 -14.43
N ALA A 360 -11.33 16.06 -14.52
CA ALA A 360 -11.98 16.66 -13.34
C ALA A 360 -13.13 15.80 -12.78
N SER A 361 -13.61 14.79 -13.53
CA SER A 361 -14.63 13.83 -13.10
C SER A 361 -14.02 12.58 -12.44
N SER A 362 -12.79 12.68 -11.96
CA SER A 362 -12.10 11.63 -11.19
C SER A 362 -12.14 11.95 -9.70
N ASP A 363 -11.78 10.97 -8.87
CA ASP A 363 -11.60 11.18 -7.43
C ASP A 363 -10.30 11.95 -7.16
N LEU A 364 -10.39 13.28 -7.12
CA LEU A 364 -9.24 14.16 -6.90
C LEU A 364 -8.75 14.15 -5.45
N TYR A 365 -9.58 13.72 -4.49
CA TYR A 365 -9.12 13.48 -3.12
C TYR A 365 -8.05 12.39 -3.11
N SER A 366 -8.36 11.22 -3.69
CA SER A 366 -7.39 10.12 -3.77
C SER A 366 -6.16 10.48 -4.58
N LYS A 367 -6.31 11.27 -5.66
CA LYS A 367 -5.17 11.78 -6.44
C LYS A 367 -4.18 12.53 -5.56
N VAL A 368 -4.66 13.49 -4.76
CA VAL A 368 -3.81 14.30 -3.88
C VAL A 368 -3.11 13.42 -2.84
N MET A 369 -3.78 12.38 -2.32
CA MET A 369 -3.16 11.42 -1.40
C MET A 369 -2.01 10.66 -2.06
N HIS A 370 -2.19 10.18 -3.30
CA HIS A 370 -1.10 9.53 -4.05
C HIS A 370 0.05 10.50 -4.35
N ASP A 371 -0.23 11.73 -4.77
CA ASP A 371 0.80 12.72 -5.09
C ASP A 371 1.65 13.10 -3.86
N ALA A 372 1.06 13.07 -2.67
CA ALA A 372 1.73 13.35 -1.41
C ALA A 372 2.46 12.13 -0.79
N SER A 373 2.25 10.92 -1.32
CA SER A 373 2.95 9.71 -0.88
C SER A 373 4.31 9.58 -1.58
N ALA A 374 5.36 9.26 -0.82
CA ALA A 374 6.74 9.23 -1.31
C ALA A 374 7.01 8.19 -2.42
N ASP A 375 6.21 7.13 -2.47
CA ASP A 375 6.26 6.08 -3.48
C ASP A 375 5.04 6.10 -4.43
N GLY A 376 4.16 7.10 -4.29
CA GLY A 376 2.91 7.20 -5.03
C GLY A 376 1.80 6.24 -4.55
N ARG A 377 1.97 5.55 -3.42
CA ARG A 377 0.98 4.61 -2.87
C ARG A 377 0.14 5.24 -1.76
N ALA A 378 -1.18 5.13 -1.88
CA ALA A 378 -2.13 5.62 -0.90
C ALA A 378 -3.35 4.69 -0.84
N TYR A 379 -4.06 4.70 0.28
CA TYR A 379 -5.36 4.04 0.40
C TYR A 379 -6.45 5.10 0.41
N GLY A 380 -6.62 5.79 -0.73
CA GLY A 380 -7.55 6.92 -0.84
C GLY A 380 -9.01 6.49 -0.95
N PHE A 381 -9.25 5.26 -1.42
CA PHE A 381 -10.56 4.64 -1.51
C PHE A 381 -10.48 3.12 -1.27
N ALA A 382 -11.64 2.48 -1.05
CA ALA A 382 -11.69 1.11 -0.50
C ALA A 382 -11.02 0.02 -1.36
N PHE A 383 -10.84 0.25 -2.66
CA PHE A 383 -10.22 -0.69 -3.60
C PHE A 383 -8.96 -0.13 -4.28
N ASP A 384 -8.22 0.73 -3.58
CA ASP A 384 -6.95 1.26 -4.09
C ASP A 384 -5.84 0.18 -4.20
N ASP A 385 -6.04 -0.97 -3.55
CA ASP A 385 -5.21 -2.17 -3.68
C ASP A 385 -5.23 -2.75 -5.11
N VAL A 386 -6.26 -2.41 -5.92
CA VAL A 386 -6.26 -2.74 -7.34
C VAL A 386 -5.06 -2.07 -8.02
N ALA A 387 -4.21 -2.87 -8.67
CA ALA A 387 -2.93 -2.45 -9.23
C ALA A 387 -1.85 -2.09 -8.19
N GLU A 388 -1.95 -2.62 -6.96
CA GLU A 388 -0.92 -2.54 -5.91
C GLU A 388 -0.55 -1.10 -5.53
N LEU A 389 -1.55 -0.21 -5.46
CA LEU A 389 -1.35 1.19 -5.09
C LEU A 389 -1.64 1.47 -3.61
N SER A 390 -2.09 0.47 -2.85
CA SER A 390 -2.28 0.60 -1.42
C SER A 390 -0.94 0.48 -0.65
N PRO A 391 -0.77 1.24 0.44
CA PRO A 391 0.39 1.16 1.34
C PRO A 391 0.22 -0.03 2.30
N SER A 392 0.05 -1.23 1.75
CA SER A 392 -0.20 -2.46 2.51
C SER A 392 1.05 -3.32 2.62
N ILE A 393 1.37 -3.74 3.84
CA ILE A 393 2.48 -4.64 4.14
C ILE A 393 1.90 -6.01 4.53
N ASP A 394 2.28 -7.06 3.80
CA ASP A 394 1.95 -8.45 4.11
C ASP A 394 3.24 -9.24 4.35
N VAL A 395 3.48 -9.63 5.60
CA VAL A 395 4.68 -10.37 6.03
C VAL A 395 4.25 -11.64 6.76
N SER A 396 4.78 -12.78 6.34
CA SER A 396 4.37 -14.10 6.85
C SER A 396 4.99 -14.50 8.19
N ASP A 397 6.12 -13.91 8.52
CA ASP A 397 7.00 -14.20 9.66
C ASP A 397 7.60 -12.92 10.30
N PRO A 398 6.78 -11.90 10.61
CA PRO A 398 7.22 -10.65 11.21
C PRO A 398 7.88 -10.89 12.59
N VAL A 399 8.98 -10.19 12.85
CA VAL A 399 9.64 -10.14 14.16
C VAL A 399 9.43 -8.82 14.89
N SER A 400 9.14 -7.74 14.16
CA SER A 400 8.74 -6.45 14.74
C SER A 400 7.94 -5.62 13.74
N ALA A 401 7.03 -4.79 14.23
CA ALA A 401 6.35 -3.76 13.46
C ALA A 401 6.49 -2.40 14.15
N THR A 402 6.51 -1.33 13.36
CA THR A 402 6.58 0.06 13.84
C THR A 402 5.54 0.90 13.11
N LEU A 403 4.76 1.67 13.87
CA LEU A 403 3.92 2.78 13.40
C LEU A 403 4.62 4.08 13.77
N THR A 404 5.00 4.88 12.78
CA THR A 404 5.68 6.15 12.99
C THR A 404 4.70 7.29 12.78
N LEU A 405 4.57 8.16 13.79
CA LEU A 405 3.90 9.46 13.66
C LEU A 405 4.92 10.40 13.03
N SER A 406 4.78 10.64 11.73
CA SER A 406 5.72 11.44 10.94
C SER A 406 5.56 12.93 11.23
N PRO A 407 6.54 13.78 10.88
CA PRO A 407 6.46 15.22 11.06
C PRO A 407 5.20 15.82 10.41
N PHE A 408 4.50 16.69 11.14
CA PHE A 408 3.37 17.45 10.60
C PHE A 408 3.80 18.57 9.66
N THR A 409 5.07 18.99 9.80
CA THR A 409 5.68 20.00 8.94
C THR A 409 6.95 19.47 8.32
N GLY A 410 7.22 19.86 7.07
CA GLY A 410 8.53 19.63 6.45
C GLY A 410 9.65 20.10 7.39
N SER A 411 10.73 19.31 7.51
CA SER A 411 11.83 19.58 8.44
C SER A 411 12.36 20.99 8.25
N GLY A 412 11.95 21.91 9.12
CA GLY A 412 12.52 23.24 9.21
C GLY A 412 13.91 23.11 9.80
N ASP A 413 14.91 22.94 8.95
CA ASP A 413 16.29 23.08 9.38
C ASP A 413 16.46 24.48 9.97
N GLY A 414 16.87 24.50 11.24
CA GLY A 414 17.02 25.69 12.05
C GLY A 414 17.94 26.72 11.41
N ASP A 415 17.47 27.96 11.47
CA ASP A 415 18.18 29.21 11.24
C ASP A 415 19.64 29.18 11.76
N ASP A 416 20.60 29.29 10.83
CA ASP A 416 21.80 30.10 11.06
C ASP A 416 22.38 30.60 9.71
N GLY A 417 22.06 31.85 9.37
CA GLY A 417 23.03 32.74 8.70
C GLY A 417 23.12 32.76 7.18
N GLY A 418 22.10 33.33 6.53
CA GLY A 418 22.20 34.25 5.38
C GLY A 418 23.15 33.96 4.21
N SER A 419 22.57 33.64 3.05
CA SER A 419 22.96 34.29 1.77
C SER A 419 21.84 34.13 0.75
N THR A 420 21.31 35.26 0.31
CA THR A 420 20.37 35.42 -0.80
C THR A 420 20.90 34.82 -2.11
N GLY A 421 20.12 33.96 -2.74
CA GLY A 421 20.34 33.51 -4.12
C GLY A 421 19.17 32.66 -4.58
N GLY A 422 18.26 33.24 -5.36
CA GLY A 422 17.10 32.55 -5.91
C GLY A 422 17.49 31.41 -6.87
N GLY A 423 16.68 30.36 -6.85
CA GLY A 423 16.78 29.22 -7.74
C GLY A 423 15.59 28.30 -7.49
N ASP A 424 14.64 28.37 -8.40
CA ASP A 424 13.60 27.38 -8.70
C ASP A 424 14.18 25.95 -8.69
N GLY A 425 13.51 24.99 -8.06
CA GLY A 425 13.92 23.57 -8.08
C GLY A 425 12.75 22.68 -7.63
N SER A 426 12.05 21.96 -8.52
CA SER A 426 12.45 20.82 -9.37
C SER A 426 12.66 19.53 -8.55
N ASP A 427 11.69 18.63 -8.68
CA ASP A 427 11.76 17.21 -8.34
C ASP A 427 13.11 16.60 -8.72
N GLY A 428 13.69 15.75 -7.86
CA GLY A 428 14.99 15.15 -8.15
C GLY A 428 15.41 14.05 -7.19
N SER A 429 15.05 12.81 -7.55
CA SER A 429 15.54 11.55 -6.98
C SER A 429 17.08 11.50 -6.90
N SER A 430 17.63 11.19 -5.73
CA SER A 430 19.08 11.04 -5.55
C SER A 430 19.64 9.88 -6.39
N PRO A 431 20.80 10.03 -7.06
CA PRO A 431 21.42 8.93 -7.81
C PRO A 431 21.78 7.75 -6.89
N GLY A 432 21.53 6.52 -7.35
CA GLY A 432 21.93 5.32 -6.61
C GLY A 432 21.89 4.04 -7.43
N ALA A 433 22.34 2.94 -6.81
CA ALA A 433 22.33 1.62 -7.41
C ALA A 433 20.90 1.09 -7.60
N VAL A 434 20.69 0.35 -8.69
CA VAL A 434 19.48 -0.43 -8.97
C VAL A 434 19.89 -1.90 -8.92
N VAL A 435 19.47 -2.62 -7.89
CA VAL A 435 20.01 -3.92 -7.48
C VAL A 435 18.99 -5.02 -7.73
N ASN A 436 19.41 -6.14 -8.34
CA ASN A 436 18.56 -7.28 -8.65
C ASN A 436 18.35 -8.19 -7.43
N ALA A 437 17.11 -8.63 -7.21
CA ALA A 437 16.76 -9.45 -6.04
C ALA A 437 17.23 -10.92 -6.13
N VAL A 438 17.68 -11.43 -7.28
CA VAL A 438 18.18 -12.82 -7.40
C VAL A 438 19.57 -12.97 -6.76
N ASN A 439 20.41 -11.93 -6.87
CA ASN A 439 21.86 -12.09 -6.76
C ASN A 439 22.62 -10.84 -6.24
N ASP A 440 21.91 -9.80 -5.80
CA ASP A 440 22.47 -8.55 -5.27
C ASP A 440 23.42 -7.80 -6.25
N LYS A 441 23.30 -8.06 -7.55
CA LYS A 441 24.08 -7.36 -8.58
C LYS A 441 23.33 -6.15 -9.12
N CYS A 442 24.10 -5.20 -9.62
CA CYS A 442 23.62 -3.92 -10.07
C CYS A 442 23.27 -3.93 -11.57
N LEU A 443 22.27 -3.14 -11.93
CA LEU A 443 21.99 -2.69 -13.29
C LEU A 443 23.16 -1.79 -13.74
N ASP A 444 23.89 -2.23 -14.76
CA ASP A 444 25.19 -1.67 -15.13
C ASP A 444 25.25 -1.28 -16.61
N VAL A 445 25.77 -0.09 -16.90
CA VAL A 445 26.11 0.32 -18.27
C VAL A 445 27.44 -0.31 -18.66
N ALA A 446 27.40 -1.23 -19.62
CA ALA A 446 28.55 -2.06 -19.96
C ALA A 446 29.82 -1.24 -20.28
N ALA A 447 30.89 -1.57 -19.55
CA ALA A 447 32.20 -0.92 -19.65
C ALA A 447 32.18 0.61 -19.42
N ALA A 448 31.15 1.14 -18.75
CA ALA A 448 30.93 2.58 -18.56
C ALA A 448 30.98 3.39 -19.88
N SER A 449 30.60 2.77 -20.99
CA SER A 449 30.56 3.44 -22.29
C SER A 449 29.31 4.31 -22.39
N SER A 450 29.46 5.59 -22.71
CA SER A 450 28.33 6.52 -22.91
C SER A 450 27.81 6.55 -24.36
N ALA A 451 28.22 5.60 -25.21
CA ALA A 451 27.75 5.52 -26.58
C ALA A 451 26.30 5.01 -26.64
N ASN A 452 25.47 5.58 -27.52
CA ASN A 452 24.12 5.06 -27.76
C ASN A 452 24.18 3.61 -28.24
N GLY A 453 23.30 2.78 -27.69
CA GLY A 453 23.27 1.35 -27.94
C GLY A 453 24.23 0.53 -27.06
N THR A 454 24.92 1.16 -26.11
CA THR A 454 25.70 0.43 -25.10
C THR A 454 24.74 -0.46 -24.30
N ALA A 455 25.09 -1.74 -24.16
CA ALA A 455 24.25 -2.71 -23.46
C ALA A 455 24.11 -2.36 -21.98
N VAL A 456 22.92 -2.60 -21.44
CA VAL A 456 22.70 -2.68 -20.00
C VAL A 456 22.82 -4.14 -19.58
N GLN A 457 23.59 -4.39 -18.53
CA GLN A 457 23.98 -5.73 -18.09
C GLN A 457 23.85 -5.86 -16.57
N LEU A 458 23.84 -7.11 -16.11
CA LEU A 458 24.01 -7.45 -14.71
C LEU A 458 25.50 -7.42 -14.36
N TYR A 459 25.89 -6.74 -13.27
CA TYR A 459 27.29 -6.71 -12.84
C TYR A 459 27.42 -6.52 -11.33
N ASP A 460 28.47 -7.06 -10.72
CA ASP A 460 28.79 -6.79 -9.31
C ASP A 460 28.72 -5.29 -9.00
N CYS A 461 28.01 -4.95 -7.93
CA CYS A 461 27.91 -3.58 -7.46
C CYS A 461 29.31 -3.06 -7.07
N ASN A 462 29.76 -2.03 -7.78
CA ASN A 462 31.11 -1.46 -7.68
C ASN A 462 31.10 0.06 -7.44
N GLY A 463 29.91 0.67 -7.34
CA GLY A 463 29.71 2.08 -6.99
C GLY A 463 30.12 3.08 -8.07
N THR A 464 30.54 2.61 -9.25
CA THR A 464 30.91 3.51 -10.36
C THR A 464 29.69 4.20 -10.95
N VAL A 465 29.91 5.31 -11.66
CA VAL A 465 28.85 6.07 -12.34
C VAL A 465 28.05 5.27 -13.38
N ALA A 466 28.57 4.11 -13.82
CA ALA A 466 27.86 3.18 -14.70
C ALA A 466 26.69 2.45 -14.02
N GLN A 467 26.65 2.49 -12.69
CA GLN A 467 25.61 1.87 -11.85
C GLN A 467 24.83 2.90 -11.03
N GLN A 468 25.12 4.19 -11.21
CA GLN A 468 24.40 5.27 -10.55
C GLN A 468 23.25 5.70 -11.45
N TRP A 469 22.05 5.25 -11.12
CA TRP A 469 20.83 5.58 -11.84
C TRP A 469 20.05 6.66 -11.09
N THR A 470 19.26 7.44 -11.81
CA THR A 470 18.14 8.20 -11.26
C THR A 470 16.85 7.72 -11.92
N PHE A 471 15.73 7.89 -11.24
CA PHE A 471 14.41 7.63 -11.81
C PHE A 471 13.57 8.90 -11.66
N GLU A 472 13.26 9.53 -12.79
CA GLU A 472 12.62 10.84 -12.88
C GLU A 472 11.82 10.88 -14.19
N ASP A 473 10.59 11.39 -14.13
CA ASP A 473 9.67 11.50 -15.29
C ASP A 473 9.48 10.18 -16.06
N GLY A 474 9.44 9.06 -15.34
CA GLY A 474 9.33 7.73 -15.94
C GLY A 474 10.57 7.29 -16.72
N GLN A 475 11.72 7.95 -16.56
CA GLN A 475 12.97 7.56 -17.20
C GLN A 475 13.99 7.09 -16.16
N LEU A 476 14.58 5.91 -16.38
CA LEU A 476 15.79 5.48 -15.68
C LEU A 476 17.01 6.07 -16.38
N LYS A 477 17.73 6.97 -15.70
CA LYS A 477 18.85 7.72 -16.29
C LYS A 477 20.17 7.30 -15.65
N ALA A 478 21.18 6.97 -16.45
CA ALA A 478 22.55 6.76 -16.01
C ALA A 478 23.52 7.40 -16.99
N MET A 479 24.60 7.99 -16.48
CA MET A 479 25.65 8.62 -17.31
C MET A 479 25.12 9.65 -18.34
N GLY A 480 24.02 10.34 -18.01
CA GLY A 480 23.37 11.32 -18.90
C GLY A 480 22.58 10.69 -20.06
N LYS A 481 22.26 9.40 -19.97
CA LYS A 481 21.53 8.61 -20.96
C LYS A 481 20.38 7.88 -20.29
N CYS A 482 19.42 7.43 -21.07
CA CYS A 482 18.21 6.77 -20.57
C CYS A 482 18.24 5.27 -20.89
N LEU A 483 17.70 4.46 -19.97
CA LEU A 483 17.39 3.06 -20.21
C LEU A 483 16.39 2.97 -21.36
N ASP A 484 16.72 2.16 -22.35
CA ASP A 484 16.09 2.13 -23.67
C ASP A 484 15.85 0.69 -24.08
N ALA A 485 14.59 0.37 -24.42
CA ALA A 485 14.26 -0.87 -25.10
C ALA A 485 14.69 -0.77 -26.56
N ALA A 486 15.67 -1.59 -26.94
CA ALA A 486 16.38 -1.44 -28.20
C ALA A 486 15.43 -1.52 -29.41
N GLU A 487 15.65 -0.61 -30.36
CA GLU A 487 14.91 -0.56 -31.63
C GLU A 487 13.38 -0.47 -31.47
N TRP A 488 12.90 0.12 -30.37
CA TRP A 488 11.47 0.17 -30.02
C TRP A 488 10.83 -1.22 -29.91
N GLY A 489 11.63 -2.24 -29.58
CA GLY A 489 11.16 -3.60 -29.44
C GLY A 489 10.16 -3.75 -28.28
N THR A 490 9.12 -4.55 -28.51
CA THR A 490 8.06 -4.83 -27.55
C THR A 490 7.89 -6.33 -27.25
N SER A 491 8.83 -7.15 -27.71
CA SER A 491 8.78 -8.61 -27.61
C SER A 491 9.64 -9.14 -26.46
N ASP A 492 9.34 -10.35 -26.01
CA ASP A 492 10.20 -11.07 -25.09
C ASP A 492 11.61 -11.22 -25.67
N GLY A 493 12.62 -10.90 -24.86
CA GLY A 493 14.02 -10.94 -25.27
C GLY A 493 14.50 -9.68 -25.98
N THR A 494 13.69 -8.62 -26.10
CA THR A 494 14.19 -7.32 -26.56
C THR A 494 15.28 -6.85 -25.58
N PRO A 495 16.53 -6.64 -26.03
CA PRO A 495 17.61 -6.25 -25.14
C PRO A 495 17.45 -4.81 -24.68
N LEU A 496 17.86 -4.53 -23.45
CA LEU A 496 17.99 -3.17 -22.95
C LEU A 496 19.37 -2.60 -23.25
N GLN A 497 19.39 -1.30 -23.47
CA GLN A 497 20.57 -0.50 -23.77
C GLN A 497 20.41 0.89 -23.15
N ILE A 498 21.45 1.70 -23.25
CA ILE A 498 21.31 3.14 -23.02
C ILE A 498 21.25 3.90 -24.35
N TRP A 499 20.47 4.97 -24.37
CA TRP A 499 20.37 5.87 -25.50
C TRP A 499 20.24 7.33 -25.03
N ASP A 500 20.40 8.29 -25.94
CA ASP A 500 20.05 9.68 -25.65
C ASP A 500 18.62 9.75 -25.09
N CYS A 501 18.45 10.49 -24.00
CA CYS A 501 17.15 10.68 -23.38
C CYS A 501 16.23 11.47 -24.30
N ASN A 502 15.11 10.86 -24.67
CA ASN A 502 14.06 11.50 -25.45
C ASN A 502 12.75 11.45 -24.63
N PRO A 503 12.44 12.50 -23.86
CA PRO A 503 11.21 12.54 -23.06
C PRO A 503 9.96 12.23 -23.90
N GLY A 504 9.08 11.38 -23.37
CA GLY A 504 7.86 10.93 -24.05
C GLY A 504 8.06 9.83 -25.09
N GLN A 505 9.28 9.34 -25.35
CA GLN A 505 9.48 8.15 -26.17
C GLN A 505 9.14 6.88 -25.40
N SER A 506 8.19 6.13 -25.92
CA SER A 506 7.59 5.00 -25.21
C SER A 506 8.55 3.84 -24.93
N ASN A 507 9.65 3.71 -25.68
CA ASN A 507 10.70 2.71 -25.43
C ASN A 507 11.72 3.13 -24.36
N GLN A 508 11.60 4.35 -23.82
CA GLN A 508 12.41 4.88 -22.70
C GLN A 508 11.54 5.25 -21.49
N THR A 509 10.25 4.93 -21.54
CA THR A 509 9.30 5.14 -20.45
C THR A 509 9.18 3.87 -19.62
N TRP A 510 9.31 4.02 -18.32
CA TRP A 510 9.29 2.96 -17.33
C TRP A 510 8.38 3.38 -16.18
N VAL A 511 7.66 2.43 -15.62
CA VAL A 511 6.91 2.59 -14.38
C VAL A 511 7.41 1.57 -13.38
N ARG A 512 7.39 1.91 -12.09
CA ARG A 512 7.68 0.92 -11.05
C ARG A 512 6.56 -0.12 -11.04
N PHE A 513 6.93 -1.40 -10.99
CA PHE A 513 5.97 -2.50 -11.10
C PHE A 513 6.54 -3.76 -10.44
N ASN A 514 5.79 -4.35 -9.50
CA ASN A 514 6.11 -5.62 -8.83
C ASN A 514 7.57 -5.71 -8.32
N GLY A 515 8.00 -4.69 -7.58
CA GLY A 515 9.36 -4.60 -7.05
C GLY A 515 10.44 -4.37 -8.10
N GLY A 516 10.10 -4.00 -9.35
CA GLY A 516 11.04 -3.64 -10.43
C GLY A 516 10.45 -2.60 -11.37
N TYR A 517 10.67 -2.76 -12.69
CA TYR A 517 10.28 -1.77 -13.69
C TYR A 517 9.57 -2.42 -14.89
N LEU A 518 8.44 -1.84 -15.28
CA LEU A 518 7.65 -2.21 -16.46
C LEU A 518 7.80 -1.12 -17.53
N ASN A 519 7.95 -1.53 -18.80
CA ASN A 519 7.77 -0.63 -19.93
C ASN A 519 6.30 -0.66 -20.40
N PRO A 520 5.53 0.44 -20.24
CA PRO A 520 4.08 0.44 -20.53
C PRO A 520 3.73 0.12 -21.98
N ALA A 521 4.57 0.52 -22.94
CA ALA A 521 4.29 0.29 -24.36
C ALA A 521 4.45 -1.17 -24.80
N SER A 522 5.32 -1.92 -24.13
CA SER A 522 5.48 -3.35 -24.40
C SER A 522 4.67 -4.24 -23.45
N GLY A 523 4.28 -3.73 -22.28
CA GLY A 523 3.70 -4.53 -21.21
C GLY A 523 4.69 -5.54 -20.60
N ARG A 524 6.00 -5.28 -20.71
CA ARG A 524 7.08 -6.17 -20.26
C ARG A 524 7.96 -5.55 -19.21
N CYS A 525 8.51 -6.40 -18.37
CA CYS A 525 9.33 -6.04 -17.23
C CYS A 525 10.83 -6.06 -17.60
N VAL A 526 11.62 -5.23 -16.93
CA VAL A 526 13.08 -5.29 -16.91
C VAL A 526 13.48 -6.60 -16.23
N ASP A 527 14.17 -7.47 -16.96
CA ASP A 527 14.37 -8.88 -16.60
C ASP A 527 15.85 -9.27 -16.69
N ASP A 528 16.33 -9.94 -15.65
CA ASP A 528 17.58 -10.70 -15.66
C ASP A 528 17.34 -12.08 -16.34
N PRO A 529 17.86 -12.32 -17.56
CA PRO A 529 17.49 -13.49 -18.34
C PRO A 529 17.86 -14.80 -17.64
N GLY A 530 16.83 -15.57 -17.29
CA GLY A 530 17.00 -16.88 -16.67
C GLY A 530 17.58 -16.84 -15.25
N SER A 531 17.41 -15.72 -14.54
CA SER A 531 17.92 -15.52 -13.18
C SER A 531 19.43 -15.75 -13.12
N SER A 532 20.17 -15.12 -14.03
CA SER A 532 21.61 -15.29 -14.17
C SER A 532 22.34 -14.83 -12.92
N THR A 533 23.40 -15.53 -12.54
CA THR A 533 24.34 -15.08 -11.48
C THR A 533 25.68 -14.61 -12.06
N GLU A 534 25.79 -14.55 -13.39
CA GLU A 534 27.01 -14.22 -14.10
C GLU A 534 27.08 -12.72 -14.45
N ASN A 535 28.25 -12.10 -14.22
CA ASN A 535 28.51 -10.74 -14.67
C ASN A 535 28.48 -10.66 -16.21
N GLY A 536 27.87 -9.62 -16.74
CA GLY A 536 27.72 -9.39 -18.18
C GLY A 536 26.47 -10.03 -18.79
N ALA A 537 25.59 -10.64 -17.99
CA ALA A 537 24.27 -11.06 -18.46
C ALA A 537 23.50 -9.84 -18.99
N ARG A 538 23.02 -9.90 -20.23
CA ARG A 538 22.39 -8.76 -20.89
C ARG A 538 20.93 -8.63 -20.47
N ILE A 539 20.58 -7.52 -19.83
CA ILE A 539 19.21 -7.29 -19.37
C ILE A 539 18.27 -7.15 -20.56
N GLN A 540 17.04 -7.64 -20.40
CA GLN A 540 16.04 -7.71 -21.45
C GLN A 540 14.67 -7.22 -20.99
N LEU A 541 13.76 -7.04 -21.93
CA LEU A 541 12.33 -7.07 -21.69
C LEU A 541 11.85 -8.52 -21.65
N TRP A 542 11.02 -8.85 -20.67
CA TRP A 542 10.35 -10.13 -20.60
C TRP A 542 8.93 -10.00 -20.05
N ALA A 543 8.06 -10.94 -20.42
CA ALA A 543 6.71 -11.05 -19.89
C ALA A 543 6.76 -11.02 -18.36
N CYS A 544 6.01 -10.11 -17.77
CA CYS A 544 5.98 -9.95 -16.33
C CYS A 544 5.44 -11.23 -15.68
N ASN A 545 6.25 -11.85 -14.83
CA ASN A 545 6.00 -13.17 -14.24
C ASN A 545 6.22 -13.19 -12.72
N GLY A 546 6.59 -12.05 -12.12
CA GLY A 546 6.72 -11.86 -10.68
C GLY A 546 7.89 -12.59 -10.01
N THR A 547 8.80 -13.16 -10.79
CA THR A 547 10.01 -13.78 -10.26
C THR A 547 11.02 -12.72 -9.83
N ASP A 548 11.95 -13.09 -8.94
CA ASP A 548 12.98 -12.17 -8.44
C ASP A 548 13.91 -11.64 -9.55
N ALA A 549 13.97 -12.32 -10.71
CA ALA A 549 14.67 -11.84 -11.90
C ALA A 549 14.15 -10.49 -12.42
N GLN A 550 12.92 -10.14 -12.06
CA GLN A 550 12.25 -8.91 -12.47
C GLN A 550 12.16 -7.87 -11.35
N LYS A 551 12.70 -8.18 -10.17
CA LYS A 551 12.72 -7.29 -9.02
C LYS A 551 14.05 -6.55 -8.96
N TRP A 552 13.95 -5.23 -8.90
CA TRP A 552 15.04 -4.27 -8.94
C TRP A 552 14.78 -3.14 -7.95
N THR A 553 15.77 -2.80 -7.13
CA THR A 553 15.63 -1.68 -6.18
C THR A 553 15.41 -0.35 -6.88
N THR A 554 14.98 0.62 -6.09
CA THR A 554 14.84 2.00 -6.51
C THR A 554 16.22 2.69 -6.44
N PRO A 555 16.55 3.61 -7.35
CA PRO A 555 17.85 4.27 -7.27
C PRO A 555 17.91 5.09 -5.99
N GLY A 556 18.93 4.82 -5.18
CA GLY A 556 19.15 5.48 -3.89
C GLY A 556 18.41 4.82 -2.71
N GLY A 557 17.57 3.82 -2.97
CA GLY A 557 17.03 2.94 -1.94
C GLY A 557 18.05 1.89 -1.50
N THR A 558 18.13 1.61 -0.21
CA THR A 558 18.76 0.39 0.30
C THR A 558 17.78 -0.77 0.19
N LEU A 559 18.29 -1.97 -0.12
CA LEU A 559 17.55 -3.23 -0.04
C LEU A 559 16.85 -3.38 1.31
#